data_AF-A0A8C5SPR1-F1
#
_entry.id   AF-A0A8C5SPR1-F1
#
_cell.length_a   1.000
_cell.length_b   1.000
_cell.length_c   1.000
_cell.angle_alpha   90.00
_cell.angle_beta   90.00
_cell.angle_gamma   90.00
#
_symmetry.space_group_name_H-M   'P 1'
#
loop_
_entity.id
_entity.type
_entity.pdbx_description
1 polymer ?
#
loop_
_entity_poly.entity_id
_entity_poly.type
_entity_poly.pdbx_seq_one_letter_code
_entity_poly.pdbx_strand_id
1 'polypeptide(L)'
;QKHKKLFHSFLFVFFLLQKTVLLHLSLSFNVDVKDTITFSGPVEDMFGYSVQQFENEEGKWVLIGSPLSGQPQKKTGDVYKCPVGQGNGLPCVKLNLPGKKACGPLYAYKCGHSYYTTGICSNVSSNFEVVNSIAPLRGMYI
;
A
#
# COMPACT_ATOMS: atom_id res chain seq x y z
N GLN A 1 26.57 10.85 -57.97
CA GLN A 1 27.23 10.31 -56.74
C GLN A 1 26.79 11.00 -55.44
N LYS A 2 26.63 12.33 -55.38
CA LYS A 2 26.24 13.10 -54.17
C LYS A 2 24.90 12.66 -53.55
N HIS A 3 23.88 12.40 -54.35
CA HIS A 3 22.57 11.91 -53.89
C HIS A 3 22.61 10.51 -53.23
N LYS A 4 23.45 9.58 -53.72
CA LYS A 4 23.62 8.25 -53.11
C LYS A 4 24.28 8.33 -51.73
N LYS A 5 25.24 9.25 -51.55
CA LYS A 5 25.87 9.51 -50.25
C LYS A 5 24.89 10.16 -49.27
N LEU A 6 24.09 11.12 -49.74
CA LEU A 6 23.07 11.77 -48.91
C LEU A 6 22.00 10.76 -48.43
N PHE A 7 21.55 9.88 -49.31
CA PHE A 7 20.59 8.82 -48.96
C PHE A 7 21.15 7.84 -47.92
N HIS A 8 22.40 7.41 -48.07
CA HIS A 8 23.08 6.59 -47.05
C HIS A 8 23.22 7.32 -45.71
N SER A 9 23.52 8.62 -45.74
CA SER A 9 23.62 9.45 -44.54
C SER A 9 22.28 9.53 -43.78
N PHE A 10 21.17 9.71 -44.49
CA PHE A 10 19.82 9.72 -43.88
C PHE A 10 19.46 8.36 -43.28
N LEU A 11 19.73 7.26 -44.00
CA LEU A 11 19.49 5.91 -43.49
C LEU A 11 20.27 5.66 -42.19
N PHE A 12 21.54 6.06 -42.16
CA PHE A 12 22.41 5.88 -41.01
C PHE A 12 21.91 6.65 -39.78
N VAL A 13 21.52 7.92 -39.96
CA VAL A 13 20.94 8.74 -38.88
C VAL A 13 19.62 8.14 -38.37
N PHE A 14 18.77 7.63 -39.27
CA PHE A 14 17.53 6.96 -38.90
C PHE A 14 17.78 5.69 -38.06
N PHE A 15 18.72 4.84 -38.47
CA PHE A 15 19.10 3.65 -37.70
C PHE A 15 19.70 4.00 -36.33
N LEU A 16 20.49 5.07 -36.23
CA LEU A 16 21.03 5.56 -34.96
C LEU A 16 19.92 6.04 -34.02
N LEU A 17 19.00 6.87 -34.52
CA LEU A 17 17.86 7.36 -33.74
C LEU A 17 16.97 6.20 -33.24
N GLN A 18 16.71 5.21 -34.09
CA GLN A 18 15.90 4.05 -33.75
C GLN A 18 16.56 3.18 -32.66
N LYS A 19 17.88 3.00 -32.71
CA LYS A 19 18.64 2.30 -31.67
C LYS A 19 18.64 3.05 -30.33
N THR A 20 18.78 4.38 -30.35
CA THR A 20 18.75 5.20 -29.14
C THR A 20 17.38 5.15 -28.46
N VAL A 21 16.28 5.23 -29.23
CA VAL A 21 14.92 5.09 -28.70
C VAL A 21 14.68 3.71 -28.09
N LEU A 22 15.15 2.64 -28.75
CA LEU A 22 15.02 1.26 -28.24
C LEU A 22 15.80 1.06 -26.92
N LEU A 23 16.98 1.68 -26.80
CA LEU A 23 17.79 1.62 -25.58
C LEU A 23 17.10 2.34 -24.40
N HIS A 24 16.46 3.50 -24.64
CA HIS A 24 15.74 4.22 -23.59
C HIS A 24 14.48 3.50 -23.08
N LEU A 25 13.78 2.75 -23.95
CA LEU A 25 12.63 1.92 -23.55
C LEU A 25 13.03 0.78 -22.59
N SER A 26 14.31 0.41 -22.57
CA SER A 26 14.83 -0.66 -21.71
C SER A 26 15.30 -0.19 -20.33
N LEU A 27 15.26 1.11 -19.99
CA LEU A 27 15.95 1.65 -18.79
C LEU A 27 15.08 1.89 -17.54
N SER A 28 13.83 1.41 -17.48
CA SER A 28 13.02 1.45 -16.24
C SER A 28 12.99 0.12 -15.51
N PHE A 29 14.15 -0.38 -15.03
CA PHE A 29 14.24 -1.66 -14.28
C PHE A 29 15.07 -1.57 -13.00
N ASN A 30 15.18 -0.41 -12.36
CA ASN A 30 15.94 -0.24 -11.12
C ASN A 30 15.21 -0.79 -9.86
N VAL A 31 14.19 -1.62 -10.03
CA VAL A 31 13.58 -2.40 -8.95
C VAL A 31 14.38 -3.68 -8.79
N ASP A 32 15.01 -3.84 -7.63
CA ASP A 32 15.70 -5.08 -7.31
C ASP A 32 14.68 -6.21 -7.10
N VAL A 33 14.75 -7.21 -7.98
CA VAL A 33 13.91 -8.43 -7.90
C VAL A 33 14.66 -9.61 -7.30
N LYS A 34 15.97 -9.48 -7.03
CA LYS A 34 16.82 -10.53 -6.47
C LYS A 34 16.87 -10.42 -4.95
N ASP A 35 17.08 -9.21 -4.44
CA ASP A 35 17.11 -8.94 -3.00
C ASP A 35 15.81 -8.27 -2.55
N THR A 36 14.79 -9.08 -2.28
CA THR A 36 13.45 -8.61 -1.90
C THR A 36 13.14 -8.90 -0.44
N ILE A 37 12.47 -7.95 0.21
CA ILE A 37 11.93 -8.14 1.55
C ILE A 37 10.50 -8.67 1.41
N THR A 38 10.23 -9.84 1.98
CA THR A 38 8.89 -10.46 1.96
C THR A 38 8.25 -10.40 3.34
N PHE A 39 7.03 -9.87 3.40
CA PHE A 39 6.17 -9.94 4.58
C PHE A 39 5.06 -10.95 4.34
N SER A 40 4.80 -11.81 5.32
CA SER A 40 3.75 -12.83 5.26
C SER A 40 2.90 -12.79 6.51
N GLY A 41 1.64 -13.16 6.38
CA GLY A 41 0.66 -13.17 7.47
C GLY A 41 -0.58 -14.01 7.13
N PRO A 42 -1.59 -14.00 8.01
CA PRO A 42 -2.76 -14.89 7.88
C PRO A 42 -3.60 -14.58 6.64
N VAL A 43 -3.85 -15.60 5.82
CA VAL A 43 -4.59 -15.47 4.55
C VAL A 43 -6.09 -15.30 4.82
N GLU A 44 -6.60 -15.99 5.83
CA GLU A 44 -7.98 -15.90 6.33
C GLU A 44 -8.35 -14.49 6.82
N ASP A 45 -7.37 -13.71 7.25
CA ASP A 45 -7.54 -12.34 7.69
C ASP A 45 -7.36 -11.33 6.54
N MET A 46 -7.13 -11.81 5.31
CA MET A 46 -6.76 -11.01 4.14
C MET A 46 -5.52 -10.13 4.40
N PHE A 47 -4.49 -10.68 5.03
CA PHE A 47 -3.24 -9.97 5.20
C PHE A 47 -2.68 -9.53 3.84
N GLY A 48 -2.34 -8.25 3.72
CA GLY A 48 -1.86 -7.69 2.44
C GLY A 48 -2.96 -7.03 1.60
N TYR A 49 -4.20 -6.95 2.10
CA TYR A 49 -5.30 -6.31 1.38
C TYR A 49 -5.03 -4.83 1.05
N SER A 50 -4.34 -4.13 1.94
CA SER A 50 -3.83 -2.78 1.70
C SER A 50 -2.43 -2.62 2.26
N VAL A 51 -1.59 -1.79 1.62
CA VAL A 51 -0.21 -1.55 2.02
C VAL A 51 0.12 -0.06 1.98
N GLN A 52 0.91 0.43 2.93
CA GLN A 52 1.34 1.82 2.99
C GLN A 52 2.74 1.94 3.61
N GLN A 53 3.61 2.79 3.05
CA GLN A 53 4.90 3.11 3.64
C GLN A 53 4.72 4.17 4.73
N PHE A 54 5.47 4.04 5.83
CA PHE A 54 5.39 4.93 6.98
C PHE A 54 6.77 5.12 7.60
N GLU A 55 7.05 6.33 8.06
CA GLU A 55 8.31 6.66 8.72
C GLU A 55 8.03 7.53 9.94
N ASN A 56 8.69 7.20 11.05
CA ASN A 56 8.63 7.94 12.31
C ASN A 56 10.01 7.90 13.00
N GLU A 57 10.10 8.43 14.21
CA GLU A 57 11.34 8.43 15.00
C GLU A 57 11.83 7.00 15.34
N GLU A 58 10.93 6.01 15.38
CA GLU A 58 11.29 4.59 15.61
C GLU A 58 11.91 3.92 14.37
N GLY A 59 11.67 4.46 13.17
CA GLY A 59 12.24 3.95 11.92
C GLY A 59 11.27 3.95 10.73
N LYS A 60 11.60 3.11 9.74
CA LYS A 60 10.82 2.94 8.50
C LYS A 60 10.01 1.64 8.55
N TRP A 61 8.76 1.73 8.15
CA TRP A 61 7.77 0.67 8.29
C TRP A 61 6.95 0.51 7.03
N VAL A 62 6.53 -0.73 6.76
CA VAL A 62 5.37 -1.01 5.90
C VAL A 62 4.19 -1.34 6.80
N LEU A 63 3.10 -0.60 6.62
CA LEU A 63 1.81 -0.87 7.23
C LEU A 63 1.01 -1.79 6.32
N ILE A 64 0.49 -2.89 6.87
CA ILE A 64 -0.24 -3.90 6.13
C ILE A 64 -1.63 -4.09 6.75
N GLY A 65 -2.67 -3.84 5.96
CA GLY A 65 -4.06 -4.03 6.37
C GLY A 65 -4.49 -5.49 6.28
N SER A 66 -5.31 -5.90 7.25
CA SER A 66 -5.88 -7.25 7.35
C SER A 66 -7.35 -7.15 7.78
N PRO A 67 -8.28 -6.86 6.85
CA PRO A 67 -9.64 -6.44 7.16
C PRO A 67 -10.49 -7.50 7.85
N LEU A 68 -10.13 -8.78 7.72
CA LEU A 68 -10.88 -9.88 8.33
C LEU A 68 -10.35 -10.30 9.69
N SER A 69 -9.29 -9.66 10.21
CA SER A 69 -8.73 -10.01 11.51
C SER A 69 -9.74 -9.87 12.65
N GLY A 70 -9.70 -10.83 13.59
CA GLY A 70 -10.65 -10.94 14.71
C GLY A 70 -11.89 -11.81 14.46
N GLN A 71 -11.87 -12.67 13.43
CA GLN A 71 -12.92 -13.66 13.19
C GLN A 71 -13.06 -14.65 14.37
N PRO A 72 -14.29 -15.17 14.65
CA PRO A 72 -15.55 -14.91 13.96
C PRO A 72 -16.42 -13.80 14.60
N GLN A 73 -16.16 -13.41 15.86
CA GLN A 73 -17.08 -12.56 16.63
C GLN A 73 -16.78 -11.06 16.56
N LYS A 74 -15.56 -10.65 16.18
CA LYS A 74 -15.16 -9.23 16.10
C LYS A 74 -14.29 -8.98 14.87
N LYS A 75 -14.88 -9.14 13.68
CA LYS A 75 -14.24 -8.83 12.38
C LYS A 75 -14.10 -7.31 12.20
N THR A 76 -13.27 -6.69 13.02
CA THR A 76 -13.00 -5.25 12.96
C THR A 76 -11.88 -4.92 11.99
N GLY A 77 -11.09 -5.94 11.61
CA GLY A 77 -9.84 -5.76 10.91
C GLY A 77 -8.77 -5.18 11.84
N ASP A 78 -7.52 -5.23 11.38
CA ASP A 78 -6.41 -4.55 12.04
C ASP A 78 -5.32 -4.19 11.01
N VAL A 79 -4.30 -3.46 11.48
CA VAL A 79 -3.11 -3.10 10.71
C VAL A 79 -1.88 -3.66 11.40
N TYR A 80 -0.97 -4.21 10.61
CA TYR A 80 0.33 -4.68 11.06
C TYR A 80 1.40 -3.65 10.69
N LYS A 81 2.38 -3.42 11.58
CA LYS A 81 3.62 -2.70 11.25
C LYS A 81 4.75 -3.68 11.00
N CYS A 82 5.43 -3.56 9.86
CA CYS A 82 6.54 -4.42 9.47
C CYS A 82 7.80 -3.55 9.27
N PRO A 83 8.92 -3.84 9.96
CA PRO A 83 10.14 -3.04 9.85
C PRO A 83 10.80 -3.18 8.48
N VAL A 84 11.39 -2.10 7.98
CA VAL A 84 12.14 -2.07 6.71
C VAL A 84 13.62 -1.82 6.99
N GLY A 85 14.51 -2.60 6.35
CA GLY A 85 15.96 -2.40 6.43
C GLY A 85 16.64 -2.97 7.69
N GLN A 86 15.89 -3.55 8.61
CA GLN A 86 16.43 -4.43 9.66
C GLN A 86 16.45 -5.86 9.12
N GLY A 87 17.65 -6.44 8.99
CA GLY A 87 17.90 -7.74 8.37
C GLY A 87 16.95 -8.85 8.84
N ASN A 88 16.62 -9.72 7.88
CA ASN A 88 15.74 -10.90 7.96
C ASN A 88 15.39 -11.39 9.37
N GLY A 89 14.14 -11.13 9.81
CA GLY A 89 13.54 -11.93 10.87
C GLY A 89 12.65 -11.22 11.89
N LEU A 90 12.55 -9.89 11.88
CA LEU A 90 11.60 -9.23 12.78
C LEU A 90 10.17 -9.43 12.26
N PRO A 91 9.28 -10.05 13.06
CA PRO A 91 7.91 -10.32 12.62
C PRO A 91 7.14 -9.00 12.49
N CYS A 92 6.19 -8.97 11.56
CA CYS A 92 5.19 -7.91 11.52
C CYS A 92 4.39 -7.91 12.83
N VAL A 93 4.31 -6.75 13.48
CA VAL A 93 3.61 -6.61 14.76
C VAL A 93 2.21 -6.06 14.51
N LYS A 94 1.19 -6.78 14.99
CA LYS A 94 -0.19 -6.30 14.98
C LYS A 94 -0.31 -5.09 15.90
N LEU A 95 -0.80 -3.97 15.37
CA LEU A 95 -0.88 -2.72 16.13
C LEU A 95 -2.01 -2.73 17.18
N ASN A 96 -2.93 -3.70 17.14
CA ASN A 96 -4.07 -3.82 18.05
C ASN A 96 -4.83 -2.50 18.15
N LEU A 97 -5.00 -1.84 16.99
CA LEU A 97 -5.63 -0.54 16.94
C LEU A 97 -7.09 -0.72 17.32
N PRO A 98 -7.60 0.01 18.32
CA PRO A 98 -8.98 -0.16 18.74
C PRO A 98 -9.91 0.43 17.69
N GLY A 99 -10.15 -0.29 16.58
CA GLY A 99 -11.05 0.04 15.47
C GLY A 99 -10.88 1.45 14.89
N LYS A 100 -9.73 2.09 15.11
CA LYS A 100 -9.63 3.54 15.01
C LYS A 100 -8.26 4.01 14.57
N LYS A 101 -7.63 3.36 13.60
CA LYS A 101 -6.58 3.92 12.72
C LYS A 101 -6.53 3.02 11.48
N ALA A 102 -6.70 3.58 10.29
CA ALA A 102 -7.25 2.90 9.11
C ALA A 102 -8.77 2.95 9.03
N CYS A 103 -9.27 2.75 7.81
CA CYS A 103 -10.66 2.84 7.47
C CYS A 103 -11.29 1.45 7.36
N GLY A 104 -12.39 1.24 8.07
CA GLY A 104 -13.28 0.09 7.91
C GLY A 104 -14.55 0.54 7.20
N PRO A 105 -14.66 0.42 5.85
CA PRO A 105 -15.83 0.90 5.12
C PRO A 105 -17.11 0.14 5.48
N LEU A 106 -16.99 -1.13 5.88
CA LEU A 106 -18.11 -1.98 6.30
C LEU A 106 -18.43 -1.86 7.79
N TYR A 107 -17.84 -0.90 8.50
CA TYR A 107 -18.17 -0.66 9.89
C TYR A 107 -19.63 -0.24 10.01
N ALA A 108 -20.40 -1.02 10.78
CA ALA A 108 -21.81 -0.81 11.00
C ALA A 108 -22.08 -0.31 12.43
N TYR A 109 -22.97 0.66 12.54
CA TYR A 109 -23.44 1.20 13.79
C TYR A 109 -24.91 0.82 14.03
N LYS A 110 -25.27 0.51 15.27
CA LYS A 110 -26.65 0.17 15.65
C LYS A 110 -27.40 1.43 16.08
N CYS A 111 -28.51 1.73 15.40
CA CYS A 111 -29.48 2.76 15.80
C CYS A 111 -30.83 2.10 16.01
N GLY A 112 -31.35 2.13 17.24
CA GLY A 112 -32.58 1.42 17.60
C GLY A 112 -32.47 -0.09 17.37
N HIS A 113 -33.33 -0.64 16.51
CA HIS A 113 -33.33 -2.05 16.12
C HIS A 113 -32.61 -2.34 14.80
N SER A 114 -32.05 -1.33 14.15
CA SER A 114 -31.45 -1.43 12.82
C SER A 114 -29.94 -1.23 12.87
N TYR A 115 -29.24 -1.83 11.91
CA TYR A 115 -27.80 -1.65 11.70
C TYR A 115 -27.57 -0.88 10.40
N TYR A 116 -26.75 0.17 10.48
CA TYR A 116 -26.42 1.03 9.35
C TYR A 116 -24.92 1.00 9.11
N THR A 117 -24.53 0.65 7.89
CA THR A 117 -23.13 0.69 7.46
C THR A 117 -22.73 2.14 7.18
N THR A 118 -22.02 2.77 8.12
CA THR A 118 -21.61 4.17 8.00
C THR A 118 -20.14 4.31 7.60
N GLY A 119 -19.38 3.23 7.73
CA GLY A 119 -17.93 3.26 7.73
C GLY A 119 -17.36 4.00 8.96
N ILE A 120 -16.09 3.75 9.24
CA ILE A 120 -15.30 4.52 10.19
C ILE A 120 -13.88 4.65 9.66
N CYS A 121 -13.31 5.83 9.76
CA CYS A 121 -11.91 6.11 9.52
C CYS A 121 -11.32 6.74 10.77
N SER A 122 -10.03 6.62 10.96
CA SER A 122 -9.38 7.27 12.08
C SER A 122 -7.94 7.59 11.77
N ASN A 123 -7.50 8.75 12.24
CA ASN A 123 -6.25 9.39 11.86
C ASN A 123 -5.14 8.99 12.83
N VAL A 124 -3.96 8.47 12.39
CA VAL A 124 -2.79 7.81 13.11
C VAL A 124 -1.75 8.82 13.61
N SER A 125 -1.28 8.70 14.87
CA SER A 125 -0.14 9.49 15.33
C SER A 125 1.14 8.79 14.87
N SER A 126 2.26 9.50 14.90
CA SER A 126 3.59 8.92 14.66
C SER A 126 3.87 7.69 15.52
N ASN A 127 3.30 7.65 16.73
CA ASN A 127 3.56 6.61 17.72
C ASN A 127 2.52 5.47 17.66
N PHE A 128 1.74 5.37 16.58
CA PHE A 128 0.72 4.36 16.37
C PHE A 128 -0.46 4.38 17.37
N GLU A 129 -0.73 5.51 18.02
CA GLU A 129 -1.77 5.64 19.04
C GLU A 129 -3.03 6.30 18.51
N VAL A 130 -4.23 5.94 18.99
CA VAL A 130 -5.51 6.55 18.58
C VAL A 130 -5.64 8.04 18.90
N VAL A 131 -5.80 8.92 17.91
CA VAL A 131 -5.98 10.38 18.10
C VAL A 131 -7.46 10.71 17.98
N ASN A 132 -8.05 10.51 16.80
CA ASN A 132 -9.48 10.74 16.60
C ASN A 132 -10.07 9.79 15.54
N SER A 133 -11.40 9.78 15.46
CA SER A 133 -12.17 8.93 14.56
C SER A 133 -13.31 9.70 13.91
N ILE A 134 -13.55 9.39 12.64
CA ILE A 134 -14.54 10.05 11.81
C ILE A 134 -15.42 8.95 11.18
N ALA A 135 -16.73 9.08 11.33
CA ALA A 135 -17.72 8.23 10.68
C ALA A 135 -18.59 9.12 9.77
N PRO A 136 -18.23 9.26 8.48
CA PRO A 136 -18.77 10.32 7.62
C PRO A 136 -20.29 10.21 7.42
N LEU A 137 -20.85 9.01 7.40
CA LEU A 137 -22.28 8.79 7.16
C LEU A 137 -23.11 8.68 8.46
N ARG A 138 -22.49 8.79 9.64
CA ARG A 138 -23.19 8.59 10.92
C ARG A 138 -24.28 9.63 11.19
N GLY A 139 -24.11 10.86 10.67
CA GLY A 139 -25.08 11.94 10.81
C GLY A 139 -26.19 11.98 9.75
N MET A 140 -26.17 11.10 8.73
CA MET A 140 -27.17 11.10 7.66
C MET A 140 -28.44 10.29 8.00
N TYR A 141 -28.43 9.53 9.10
CA TYR A 141 -29.53 8.65 9.52
C TYR A 141 -30.25 9.12 10.80
N ILE A 142 -30.05 10.37 11.21
CA ILE A 142 -30.73 11.06 12.32
C ILE A 142 -31.50 12.22 11.71
#